data_AF-A0A3M6CH92-F1
#
_entry.id   AF-A0A3M6CH92-F1
#
_cell.length_a   1.000
_cell.length_b   1.000
_cell.length_c   1.000
_cell.angle_alpha   90.00
_cell.angle_beta   90.00
_cell.angle_gamma   90.00
#
_symmetry.space_group_name_H-M   'P 1'
#
loop_
_entity.id
_entity.type
_entity.pdbx_description
1 polymer ?
#
loop_
_entity_poly.entity_id
_entity_poly.type
_entity_poly.pdbx_seq_one_letter_code
_entity_poly.pdbx_strand_id
1 'polypeptide(L)'
;MSNYITGSHRTEQPALLTAPVTLNIAGTLLAELNLYRQARHHYFSSPYDLPDVERRRRLQILEHLGEQLASSLALEVRLELGEPSDFE
;
A
#
# COMPACT_ATOMS: atom_id res chain seq x y z
N MET A 1 -27.92 -35.24 -18.65
CA MET A 1 -27.47 -35.45 -17.26
C MET A 1 -26.05 -35.98 -17.33
N SER A 2 -24.98 -35.35 -16.86
CA SER A 2 -24.69 -34.01 -16.35
C SER A 2 -23.21 -33.79 -16.63
N ASN A 3 -22.86 -32.65 -17.25
CA ASN A 3 -21.46 -32.25 -17.44
C ASN A 3 -20.96 -31.67 -16.11
N TYR A 4 -19.99 -32.33 -15.49
CA TYR A 4 -19.24 -31.73 -14.39
C TYR A 4 -18.15 -30.85 -14.99
N ILE A 5 -18.38 -29.55 -14.99
CA ILE A 5 -17.36 -28.54 -15.24
C ILE A 5 -16.47 -28.54 -13.98
N THR A 6 -15.33 -29.22 -14.04
CA THR A 6 -14.27 -29.04 -13.05
C THR A 6 -13.63 -27.68 -13.30
N GLY A 7 -14.14 -26.67 -12.59
CA GLY A 7 -13.49 -25.37 -12.48
C GLY A 7 -12.13 -25.56 -11.83
N SER A 8 -11.08 -25.60 -12.65
CA SER A 8 -9.70 -25.54 -12.18
C SER A 8 -9.44 -24.08 -11.80
N HIS A 9 -9.78 -23.70 -10.56
CA HIS A 9 -9.14 -22.56 -9.92
C HIS A 9 -7.68 -22.95 -9.73
N ARG A 10 -6.87 -22.64 -10.74
CA ARG A 10 -5.42 -22.67 -10.64
C ARG A 10 -5.05 -21.53 -9.68
N THR A 11 -5.15 -21.79 -8.39
CA THR A 11 -4.55 -20.96 -7.35
C THR A 11 -3.05 -21.12 -7.51
N GLU A 12 -2.47 -20.33 -8.42
CA GLU A 12 -1.02 -20.19 -8.50
C GLU A 12 -0.54 -19.78 -7.11
N GLN A 13 0.34 -20.60 -6.53
CA GLN A 13 0.88 -20.29 -5.20
C GLN A 13 1.59 -18.93 -5.27
N PRO A 14 1.38 -18.04 -4.29
CA PRO A 14 2.05 -16.75 -4.27
C PRO A 14 3.56 -16.98 -4.34
N ALA A 15 4.23 -16.23 -5.22
CA ALA A 15 5.66 -16.37 -5.43
C ALA A 15 6.39 -16.03 -4.12
N LEU A 16 7.01 -17.04 -3.51
CA LEU A 16 7.85 -16.84 -2.33
C LEU A 16 9.08 -16.02 -2.71
N LEU A 17 9.18 -14.82 -2.16
CA LEU A 17 10.33 -13.94 -2.36
C LEU A 17 11.57 -14.58 -1.73
N THR A 18 12.50 -15.05 -2.56
CA THR A 18 13.79 -15.61 -2.12
C THR A 18 14.90 -14.55 -2.05
N ALA A 19 14.64 -13.35 -2.58
CA ALA A 19 15.51 -12.19 -2.56
C ALA A 19 14.67 -10.89 -2.48
N PRO A 20 15.27 -9.75 -2.06
CA PRO A 20 14.59 -8.47 -2.05
C PRO A 20 14.16 -8.06 -3.46
N VAL A 21 12.91 -7.61 -3.60
CA VAL A 21 12.41 -7.00 -4.84
C VAL A 21 12.89 -5.54 -4.87
N THR A 22 13.49 -5.15 -5.98
CA THR A 22 13.83 -3.74 -6.22
C THR A 22 12.75 -3.15 -7.11
N LEU A 23 12.09 -2.10 -6.64
CA LEU A 23 11.06 -1.39 -7.40
C LEU A 23 11.62 -0.09 -7.96
N ASN A 24 11.39 0.15 -9.25
CA ASN A 24 11.58 1.47 -9.82
C ASN A 24 10.36 2.33 -9.49
N ILE A 25 10.53 3.25 -8.54
CA ILE A 25 9.45 4.09 -8.03
C ILE A 25 9.08 5.14 -9.08
N ALA A 26 7.85 5.08 -9.60
CA ALA A 26 7.29 6.13 -10.44
C ALA A 26 7.18 7.47 -9.67
N GLY A 27 7.21 8.59 -10.40
CA GLY A 27 7.18 9.93 -9.78
C GLY A 27 5.96 10.18 -8.86
N THR A 28 4.84 9.52 -9.13
CA THR A 28 3.62 9.54 -8.31
C THR A 28 3.83 8.88 -6.95
N LEU A 29 4.35 7.64 -6.93
CA LEU A 29 4.64 6.92 -5.69
C LEU A 29 5.70 7.63 -4.83
N LEU A 30 6.68 8.28 -5.48
CA LEU A 30 7.67 9.10 -4.78
C LEU A 30 7.02 10.33 -4.11
N ALA A 31 6.05 10.96 -4.76
CA ALA A 31 5.31 12.09 -4.18
C ALA A 31 4.48 11.65 -2.97
N GLU A 32 3.77 10.53 -3.06
CA GLU A 32 3.01 9.94 -1.94
C GLU A 32 3.90 9.60 -0.75
N LEU A 33 5.07 8.99 -1.01
CA LEU A 33 6.05 8.68 0.03
C LEU A 33 6.54 9.96 0.74
N ASN A 34 6.77 11.03 -0.02
CA ASN A 34 7.19 12.31 0.55
C ASN A 34 6.09 12.95 1.40
N LEU A 35 4.84 12.93 0.95
CA LEU A 35 3.69 13.42 1.72
C LEU A 35 3.52 12.65 3.04
N TYR A 36 3.60 11.32 2.98
CA TYR A 36 3.55 10.47 4.16
C TYR A 36 4.68 10.80 5.15
N ARG A 37 5.92 10.94 4.65
CA ARG A 37 7.08 11.33 5.48
C ARG A 37 6.89 12.68 6.17
N GLN A 38 6.37 13.68 5.44
CA GLN A 38 6.07 14.99 6.00
C GLN A 38 4.98 14.91 7.07
N ALA A 39 3.86 14.24 6.80
CA ALA A 39 2.78 14.06 7.76
C ALA A 39 3.25 13.33 9.03
N ARG A 40 4.08 12.29 8.85
CA ARG A 40 4.70 11.56 9.96
C ARG A 40 5.56 12.47 10.81
N HIS A 41 6.42 13.27 10.17
CA HIS A 41 7.25 14.26 10.87
C HIS A 41 6.38 15.29 11.61
N HIS A 42 5.34 15.82 10.99
CA HIS A 42 4.42 16.78 11.62
C HIS A 42 3.69 16.18 12.83
N TYR A 43 3.27 14.92 12.76
CA TYR A 43 2.64 14.25 13.89
C TYR A 43 3.62 14.04 15.05
N PHE A 44 4.77 13.40 14.80
CA PHE A 44 5.71 13.06 15.87
C PHE A 44 6.53 14.23 16.41
N SER A 45 6.69 15.31 15.63
CA SER A 45 7.35 16.54 16.09
C SER A 45 6.37 17.55 16.68
N SER A 46 5.10 17.15 16.89
CA SER A 46 4.10 18.02 17.50
C SER A 46 4.47 18.33 18.95
N PRO A 47 4.33 19.59 19.39
CA PRO A 47 4.59 19.93 20.78
C PRO A 47 3.53 19.32 21.70
N TYR A 48 3.89 19.09 22.96
CA TYR A 48 3.05 18.37 23.93
C TYR A 48 1.74 19.09 24.26
N ASP A 49 1.72 20.42 24.11
CA ASP A 49 0.58 21.31 24.34
C ASP A 49 -0.37 21.44 23.14
N LEU A 50 -0.09 20.72 22.04
CA LEU A 50 -0.97 20.70 20.87
C LEU A 50 -2.38 20.21 21.28
N PRO A 51 -3.45 20.96 20.97
CA PRO A 51 -4.81 20.57 21.31
C PRO A 51 -5.17 19.18 20.75
N ASP A 52 -5.92 18.39 21.52
CA ASP A 52 -6.31 17.02 21.14
C ASP A 52 -7.05 16.92 19.80
N VAL A 53 -7.80 17.97 19.44
CA VAL A 53 -8.48 18.03 18.14
C VAL A 53 -7.48 18.09 16.99
N GLU A 54 -6.46 18.93 17.09
CA GLU A 54 -5.41 19.07 16.07
C GLU A 54 -4.50 17.83 16.05
N ARG A 55 -4.22 17.24 17.22
CA ARG A 55 -3.49 15.96 17.30
C ARG A 55 -4.23 14.84 16.57
N ARG A 56 -5.54 14.71 16.81
CA ARG A 56 -6.38 13.72 16.12
C ARG A 56 -6.45 13.99 14.62
N ARG A 57 -6.60 15.25 14.21
CA ARG A 57 -6.59 15.63 12.78
C ARG A 57 -5.29 15.23 12.10
N ARG A 58 -4.13 15.47 12.72
CA ARG A 58 -2.82 15.07 12.19
C ARG A 58 -2.68 13.54 12.11
N LEU A 59 -3.19 12.82 13.09
CA LEU A 59 -3.21 11.35 13.06
C LEU A 59 -4.05 10.84 11.89
N GLN A 60 -5.26 11.37 11.69
CA GLN A 60 -6.13 10.98 10.57
C GLN A 60 -5.47 11.25 9.21
N ILE A 61 -4.78 12.39 9.06
CA ILE A 61 -4.03 12.69 7.84
C ILE A 61 -2.90 11.68 7.63
N LEU A 62 -2.16 11.34 8.69
CA LEU A 62 -1.07 10.37 8.64
C LEU A 62 -1.58 8.97 8.26
N GLU A 63 -2.68 8.52 8.86
CA GLU A 63 -3.32 7.24 8.56
C GLU A 63 -3.79 7.19 7.11
N HIS A 64 -4.52 8.21 6.66
CA HIS A 64 -5.00 8.30 5.28
C HIS A 64 -3.87 8.25 4.25
N LEU A 65 -2.82 9.05 4.44
CA LEU A 65 -1.66 9.03 3.54
C LEU A 65 -0.90 7.70 3.60
N GLY A 66 -0.90 7.03 4.75
CA GLY A 66 -0.33 5.70 4.92
C GLY A 66 -1.09 4.64 4.14
N GLU A 67 -2.42 4.65 4.21
CA GLU A 67 -3.29 3.76 3.44
C GLU A 67 -3.14 3.96 1.94
N GLN A 68 -3.10 5.22 1.48
CA GLN A 68 -2.89 5.55 0.07
C GLN A 68 -1.55 5.02 -0.42
N LEU A 69 -0.45 5.33 0.30
CA LEU A 69 0.88 4.85 -0.06
C LEU A 69 0.98 3.32 -0.05
N ALA A 70 0.38 2.66 0.94
CA ALA A 70 0.37 1.20 1.02
C ALA A 70 -0.38 0.57 -0.16
N SER A 71 -1.51 1.16 -0.56
CA SER A 71 -2.31 0.70 -1.70
C SER A 71 -1.54 0.86 -3.02
N SER A 72 -0.94 2.02 -3.25
CA SER A 72 -0.11 2.27 -4.44
C SER A 72 1.10 1.35 -4.49
N LEU A 73 1.80 1.17 -3.36
CA LEU A 73 2.95 0.27 -3.28
C LEU A 73 2.56 -1.19 -3.52
N ALA A 74 1.43 -1.64 -2.97
CA ALA A 74 0.93 -2.98 -3.21
C ALA A 74 0.65 -3.23 -4.69
N LEU A 75 0.08 -2.25 -5.39
CA LEU A 75 -0.13 -2.34 -6.84
C LEU A 75 1.20 -2.48 -7.60
N GLU A 76 2.17 -1.63 -7.31
CA GLU A 76 3.49 -1.67 -7.98
C GLU A 76 4.24 -2.97 -7.70
N VAL A 77 4.18 -3.50 -6.47
CA VAL A 77 4.76 -4.81 -6.13
C VAL A 77 4.10 -5.93 -6.94
N ARG A 78 2.76 -5.94 -7.01
CA ARG A 78 2.03 -6.95 -7.78
C ARG A 78 2.42 -6.92 -9.25
N LEU A 79 2.53 -5.73 -9.84
CA LEU A 79 2.96 -5.55 -11.23
C LEU A 79 4.39 -6.07 -11.43
N GLU A 80 5.33 -5.75 -10.53
CA GLU A 80 6.71 -6.23 -10.62
C GLU A 80 6.80 -7.76 -10.46
N LEU A 81 5.95 -8.34 -9.62
CA LEU A 81 5.87 -9.79 -9.43
C LEU A 81 5.10 -10.53 -10.52
N GLY A 82 4.50 -9.81 -11.48
CA GLY A 82 3.66 -10.39 -12.52
C GLY A 82 2.38 -11.03 -11.99
N GLU A 83 1.92 -10.62 -10.80
CA GLU A 83 0.69 -11.15 -10.21
C GLU A 83 -0.53 -10.64 -10.97
N PRO A 84 -1.54 -11.49 -11.21
CA PRO A 84 -2.78 -11.07 -11.86
C PRO A 84 -3.47 -9.98 -11.04
N SER A 85 -4.12 -9.05 -11.73
CA SER A 85 -5.03 -8.09 -11.09
C SER A 85 -6.26 -8.87 -10.64
N ASP A 86 -6.54 -8.96 -9.34
CA ASP A 86 -7.71 -9.66 -8.77
C ASP A 86 -9.05 -8.96 -9.09
N PHE A 87 -9.06 -8.05 -10.07
CA PHE A 87 -10.20 -7.26 -10.53
C PHE A 87 -10.77 -7.75 -11.88
N GLU A 88 -10.69 -9.06 -12.16
CA GLU A 88 -11.50 -9.71 -13.22
C GLU A 88 -12.74 -10.43 -12.64
#